data_AF-V6LE87-F1
#
_entry.id   AF-V6LE87-F1
#
_cell.length_a   1.000
_cell.length_b   1.000
_cell.length_c   1.000
_cell.angle_alpha   90.00
_cell.angle_beta   90.00
_cell.angle_gamma   90.00
#
_symmetry.space_group_name_H-M   'P 1'
#
loop_
_entity.id
_entity.type
_entity.pdbx_description
1 polymer ?
#
loop_
_entity_poly.entity_id
_entity_poly.type
_entity_poly.pdbx_seq_one_letter_code
_entity_poly.pdbx_strand_id
1 'polypeptide(L)'
;MADQQPSAPARVQHGVPPSPRAGVTHIRHRHTTRFTVVGNHLAQHDELSLVAIGLALYIQSKPDGTLVSIKALTCRFREGEVAIARALNELEAAGYLLRSVERLPDG
;
A
#
# COMPACT_ATOMS: atom_id res chain seq x y z
N MET A 1 56.07 -9.62 25.58
CA MET A 1 55.83 -9.98 24.16
C MET A 1 54.37 -9.73 23.89
N ALA A 2 54.08 -8.65 23.17
CA ALA A 2 52.73 -8.27 22.76
C ALA A 2 52.48 -8.83 21.36
N ASP A 3 51.33 -9.46 21.15
CA ASP A 3 50.79 -9.69 19.81
C ASP A 3 49.41 -9.04 19.74
N GLN A 4 49.42 -7.80 19.23
CA GLN A 4 48.23 -7.09 18.79
C GLN A 4 47.96 -7.40 17.31
N GLN A 5 46.66 -7.59 17.04
CA GLN A 5 45.93 -7.27 15.81
C GLN A 5 46.05 -8.24 14.61
N PRO A 6 45.16 -8.12 13.58
CA PRO A 6 43.90 -7.37 13.45
C PRO A 6 42.77 -8.27 12.89
N SER A 7 41.47 -7.96 12.98
CA SER A 7 40.76 -7.23 11.91
C SER A 7 39.26 -7.44 12.13
N ALA A 8 38.52 -6.39 12.48
CA ALA A 8 37.10 -6.35 12.17
C ALA A 8 36.95 -6.19 10.65
N PRO A 9 36.03 -6.89 9.97
CA PRO A 9 35.87 -6.72 8.53
C PRO A 9 35.52 -5.26 8.24
N ALA A 10 36.23 -4.69 7.26
CA ALA A 10 36.01 -3.35 6.78
C ALA A 10 34.52 -3.15 6.45
N ARG A 11 33.96 -2.05 6.95
CA ARG A 11 32.61 -1.56 6.65
C ARG A 11 32.37 -1.68 5.14
N VAL A 12 31.46 -2.57 4.75
CA VAL A 12 31.04 -2.72 3.36
C VAL A 12 30.45 -1.37 2.95
N GLN A 13 31.19 -0.63 2.15
CA GLN A 13 30.66 0.56 1.51
C GLN A 13 29.60 0.05 0.55
N HIS A 14 28.32 0.29 0.86
CA HIS A 14 27.23 0.04 -0.07
C HIS A 14 27.52 0.88 -1.31
N GLY A 15 28.09 0.22 -2.32
CA GLY A 15 28.32 0.83 -3.63
C GLY A 15 27.00 1.39 -4.14
N VAL A 16 27.08 2.59 -4.71
CA VAL A 16 25.96 3.21 -5.42
C VAL A 16 25.36 2.16 -6.35
N PRO A 17 24.06 1.82 -6.24
CA PRO A 17 23.45 0.83 -7.12
C PRO A 17 23.64 1.27 -8.58
N PRO A 18 23.87 0.33 -9.51
CA PRO A 18 24.04 0.68 -10.92
C PRO A 18 22.85 1.52 -11.38
N SER A 19 23.13 2.68 -11.97
CA SER A 19 22.10 3.58 -12.49
C SER A 19 21.21 2.81 -13.46
N PRO A 20 19.87 2.84 -13.31
CA PRO A 20 18.98 2.11 -14.19
C PRO A 20 19.15 2.60 -15.63
N ARG A 21 19.29 1.67 -16.56
CA ARG A 21 19.48 1.96 -18.00
C ARG A 21 18.25 2.62 -18.64
N ALA A 22 17.08 2.49 -18.01
CA ALA A 22 15.85 3.24 -18.24
C ALA A 22 14.89 3.00 -17.05
N GLY A 23 13.95 3.93 -16.79
CA GLY A 23 12.89 3.76 -15.79
C GLY A 23 12.95 4.74 -14.62
N VAL A 24 12.32 4.38 -13.51
CA VAL A 24 12.25 5.21 -12.29
C VAL A 24 13.19 4.67 -11.22
N THR A 25 13.89 5.56 -10.51
CA THR A 25 14.66 5.19 -9.32
C THR A 25 13.77 5.31 -8.09
N HIS A 26 13.56 4.21 -7.39
CA HIS A 26 12.82 4.25 -6.12
C HIS A 26 13.70 4.83 -5.02
N ILE A 27 13.32 5.99 -4.49
CA ILE A 27 13.91 6.58 -3.29
C ILE A 27 13.15 6.06 -2.07
N ARG A 28 13.84 5.28 -1.23
CA ARG A 28 13.26 4.81 0.03
C ARG A 28 13.42 5.88 1.10
N HIS A 29 12.29 6.34 1.64
CA HIS A 29 12.26 7.22 2.79
C HIS A 29 11.63 6.50 4.00
N ARG A 30 12.29 6.56 5.16
CA ARG A 30 11.70 6.03 6.39
C ARG A 30 10.67 7.01 6.93
N HIS A 31 9.39 6.67 6.86
CA HIS A 31 8.34 7.43 7.52
C HIS A 31 8.30 7.09 9.01
N THR A 32 8.19 8.11 9.86
CA THR A 32 8.13 7.96 11.33
C THR A 32 6.77 8.37 11.91
N THR A 33 5.93 9.06 11.14
CA THR A 33 4.60 9.52 11.55
C THR A 33 3.63 9.44 10.39
N ARG A 34 2.32 9.31 10.67
CA ARG A 34 1.22 9.33 9.67
C ARG A 34 1.45 8.36 8.50
N PHE A 35 1.82 7.13 8.81
CA PHE A 35 1.99 6.06 7.82
C PHE A 35 1.15 4.85 8.21
N THR A 36 0.77 4.07 7.20
CA THR A 36 0.13 2.76 7.35
C THR A 36 1.08 1.72 6.80
N VAL A 37 1.28 0.63 7.54
CA VAL A 37 1.99 -0.54 7.04
C VAL A 37 1.01 -1.39 6.27
N VAL A 38 1.38 -1.76 5.05
CA VAL A 38 0.60 -2.64 4.20
C VAL A 38 1.44 -3.85 3.80
N GLY A 39 0.79 -4.99 3.65
CA GLY A 39 1.48 -6.21 3.23
C GLY A 39 1.90 -6.13 1.77
N ASN A 40 3.06 -6.71 1.45
CA ASN A 40 3.55 -6.79 0.07
C ASN A 40 2.59 -7.59 -0.84
N HIS A 41 1.84 -8.54 -0.29
CA HIS A 41 0.83 -9.31 -1.02
C HIS A 41 -0.27 -8.44 -1.62
N LEU A 42 -0.64 -7.33 -0.94
CA LEU A 42 -1.56 -6.34 -1.50
C LEU A 42 -0.87 -5.43 -2.52
N ALA A 43 0.32 -4.92 -2.16
CA ALA A 43 1.04 -3.96 -3.01
C ALA A 43 1.56 -4.57 -4.33
N GLN A 44 1.71 -5.89 -4.38
CA GLN A 44 2.22 -6.67 -5.50
C GLN A 44 1.17 -7.66 -6.02
N HIS A 45 -0.12 -7.43 -5.74
CA HIS A 45 -1.16 -8.36 -6.14
C HIS A 45 -1.31 -8.40 -7.67
N ASP A 46 -1.15 -9.59 -8.26
CA ASP A 46 -1.09 -9.75 -9.72
C ASP A 46 -2.43 -9.48 -10.43
N GLU A 47 -3.55 -9.82 -9.78
CA GLU A 47 -4.88 -9.72 -10.40
C GLU A 47 -5.66 -8.44 -10.05
N LEU A 48 -5.19 -7.65 -9.07
CA LEU A 48 -5.91 -6.43 -8.67
C LEU A 48 -5.54 -5.28 -9.59
N SER A 49 -6.54 -4.47 -9.94
CA SER A 49 -6.27 -3.20 -10.62
C SER A 49 -5.51 -2.24 -9.70
N LEU A 50 -4.75 -1.31 -10.30
CA LEU A 50 -4.08 -0.24 -9.54
C LEU A 50 -5.07 0.64 -8.77
N VAL A 51 -6.31 0.78 -9.27
CA VAL A 51 -7.40 1.46 -8.56
C VAL A 51 -7.77 0.68 -7.31
N ALA A 52 -7.94 -0.64 -7.39
CA ALA A 52 -8.20 -1.50 -6.23
C ALA A 52 -7.08 -1.42 -5.19
N ILE A 53 -5.81 -1.54 -5.61
CA ILE A 53 -4.66 -1.41 -4.71
C ILE A 53 -4.68 -0.03 -4.04
N GLY A 54 -4.86 1.05 -4.81
CA GLY A 54 -4.93 2.42 -4.30
C GLY A 54 -6.07 2.63 -3.29
N LEU A 55 -7.25 2.06 -3.56
CA LEU A 55 -8.38 2.11 -2.63
C LEU A 55 -8.09 1.33 -1.36
N ALA A 56 -7.51 0.13 -1.45
CA ALA A 56 -7.15 -0.66 -0.27
C ALA A 56 -6.10 0.04 0.61
N LEU A 57 -5.13 0.73 0.00
CA LEU A 57 -4.17 1.59 0.71
C LEU A 57 -4.89 2.73 1.45
N TYR A 58 -5.82 3.41 0.77
CA TYR A 58 -6.58 4.50 1.37
C TYR A 58 -7.45 4.02 2.53
N ILE A 59 -8.16 2.90 2.37
CA ILE A 59 -9.05 2.35 3.39
C ILE A 59 -8.26 1.96 4.65
N GLN A 60 -7.13 1.24 4.52
CA GLN A 60 -6.28 0.87 5.65
C GLN A 60 -5.60 2.07 6.33
N SER A 61 -5.55 3.22 5.67
CA SER A 61 -5.05 4.47 6.28
C SER A 61 -6.06 5.18 7.17
N LYS A 62 -7.31 4.71 7.19
CA LYS A 62 -8.39 5.30 7.97
C LYS A 62 -8.60 4.57 9.30
N PRO A 63 -9.15 5.27 10.31
CA PRO A 63 -9.65 4.61 11.50
C PRO A 63 -10.72 3.57 11.15
N ASP A 64 -10.76 2.49 11.92
CA ASP A 64 -11.80 1.48 11.81
C ASP A 64 -13.20 2.10 11.94
N GLY A 65 -14.17 1.56 11.20
CA GLY A 65 -15.54 2.09 11.16
C GLY A 65 -15.72 3.34 10.28
N THR A 66 -14.67 3.81 9.59
CA THR A 66 -14.83 4.85 8.57
C THR A 66 -15.76 4.36 7.47
N LEU A 67 -16.80 5.14 7.15
CA LEU A 67 -17.74 4.81 6.08
C LEU A 67 -17.02 4.84 4.72
N VAL A 68 -16.95 3.68 4.05
CA VAL A 68 -16.42 3.53 2.70
C VAL A 68 -17.59 3.25 1.76
N SER A 69 -18.15 4.33 1.19
CA SER A 69 -19.20 4.21 0.17
C SER A 69 -18.69 4.68 -1.19
N ILE A 70 -19.27 4.14 -2.26
CA ILE A 70 -18.95 4.52 -3.64
C ILE A 70 -19.08 6.05 -3.81
N LYS A 71 -20.18 6.64 -3.31
CA LYS A 71 -20.40 8.10 -3.35
C LYS A 71 -19.33 8.89 -2.60
N ALA A 72 -18.94 8.44 -1.41
CA ALA A 72 -17.91 9.12 -0.63
C ALA A 72 -16.54 9.07 -1.35
N LEU A 73 -16.23 7.94 -1.99
CA LEU A 73 -15.00 7.75 -2.75
C LEU A 73 -14.99 8.55 -4.04
N THR A 74 -16.10 8.64 -4.79
CA THR A 74 -16.19 9.44 -6.02
C THR A 74 -16.14 10.94 -5.73
N CYS A 75 -16.61 11.40 -4.56
CA CYS A 75 -16.40 12.78 -4.14
C CYS A 75 -14.93 13.09 -3.80
N ARG A 76 -14.13 12.08 -3.46
CA ARG A 76 -12.74 12.23 -3.00
C ARG A 76 -11.73 12.05 -4.12
N PHE A 77 -11.95 11.10 -5.01
CA PHE A 77 -11.03 10.70 -6.07
C PHE A 77 -11.54 11.12 -7.45
N ARG A 78 -10.64 11.19 -8.43
CA ARG A 78 -10.99 11.51 -9.83
C ARG A 78 -11.55 10.29 -10.58
N GLU A 79 -11.60 9.14 -9.92
CA GLU A 79 -12.12 7.89 -10.47
C GLU A 79 -13.65 7.91 -10.53
N GLY A 80 -14.21 7.36 -11.60
CA GLY A 80 -15.66 7.28 -11.78
C GLY A 80 -16.32 6.23 -10.89
N GLU A 81 -17.64 6.35 -10.72
CA GLU A 81 -18.46 5.42 -9.93
C GLU A 81 -18.27 3.96 -10.34
N VAL A 82 -18.28 3.68 -11.65
CA VAL A 82 -18.08 2.32 -12.18
C VAL A 82 -16.69 1.77 -11.84
N ALA A 83 -15.64 2.60 -11.94
CA ALA A 83 -14.28 2.19 -11.64
C ALA A 83 -14.11 1.88 -10.14
N ILE A 84 -14.68 2.74 -9.28
CA ILE A 84 -14.67 2.53 -7.83
C ILE A 84 -15.48 1.28 -7.46
N ALA A 85 -16.68 1.10 -8.01
CA ALA A 85 -17.51 -0.07 -7.73
C ALA A 85 -16.79 -1.37 -8.14
N ARG A 86 -16.18 -1.39 -9.32
CA ARG A 86 -15.39 -2.52 -9.80
C ARG A 86 -14.20 -2.80 -8.86
N ALA A 87 -13.45 -1.78 -8.50
CA ALA A 87 -12.30 -1.91 -7.61
C ALA A 87 -12.69 -2.45 -6.22
N LEU A 88 -13.83 -2.02 -5.66
CA LEU A 88 -14.35 -2.57 -4.41
C LEU A 88 -14.74 -4.05 -4.55
N ASN A 89 -15.34 -4.45 -5.68
CA ASN A 89 -15.66 -5.86 -5.95
C ASN A 89 -14.40 -6.72 -6.11
N GLU A 90 -13.35 -6.20 -6.76
CA GLU A 90 -12.05 -6.88 -6.88
C GLU A 90 -11.44 -7.13 -5.49
N LEU A 91 -11.48 -6.13 -4.60
CA LEU A 91 -10.98 -6.26 -3.23
C LEU A 91 -11.79 -7.24 -2.39
N GLU A 92 -13.12 -7.27 -2.56
CA GLU A 92 -14.00 -8.23 -1.89
C GLU A 92 -13.72 -9.66 -2.38
N ALA A 93 -13.60 -9.87 -3.69
CA ALA A 93 -13.27 -11.16 -4.28
C ALA A 93 -11.89 -11.69 -3.84
N ALA A 94 -10.91 -10.81 -3.68
CA ALA A 94 -9.59 -11.13 -3.16
C ALA A 94 -9.53 -11.26 -1.62
N GLY A 95 -10.64 -11.05 -0.92
CA GLY A 95 -10.74 -11.21 0.54
C GLY A 95 -10.16 -10.06 1.38
N TYR A 96 -9.87 -8.91 0.76
CA TYR A 96 -9.38 -7.73 1.47
C TYR A 96 -10.50 -6.92 2.14
N LEU A 97 -11.74 -7.04 1.65
CA LEU A 97 -12.90 -6.37 2.19
C LEU A 97 -14.03 -7.36 2.42
N LEU A 98 -14.83 -7.08 3.43
CA LEU A 98 -16.14 -7.71 3.63
C LEU A 98 -17.21 -6.65 3.42
N ARG A 99 -18.17 -6.91 2.54
CA ARG A 99 -19.31 -6.03 2.36
C ARG A 99 -20.32 -6.26 3.50
N SER A 100 -20.21 -5.47 4.56
CA SER A 100 -21.27 -5.37 5.55
C SER A 100 -22.39 -4.52 4.97
N VAL A 101 -23.44 -5.17 4.48
CA VAL A 101 -24.73 -4.49 4.24
C VAL A 101 -25.36 -4.28 5.60
N GLU A 102 -24.98 -3.20 6.29
CA GLU A 102 -25.86 -2.64 7.31
C GLU A 102 -27.08 -2.13 6.55
N ARG A 103 -28.10 -2.99 6.45
CA ARG A 103 -29.45 -2.48 6.24
C ARG A 103 -29.69 -1.53 7.39
N LEU A 104 -29.64 -0.23 7.13
CA LEU A 104 -30.34 0.70 7.99
C LEU A 104 -31.75 0.10 8.15
N PRO A 105 -32.30 0.04 9.38
CA PRO A 105 -33.71 -0.23 9.54
C PRO A 105 -34.47 0.93 8.90
N ASP A 106 -34.62 0.88 7.57
CA ASP A 106 -35.56 1.70 6.82
C ASP A 106 -36.95 1.18 7.17
N GLY A 107 -37.61 1.93 8.05
CA GLY A 107 -39.05 2.16 8.00
C GLY A 107 -39.30 3.45 7.22
#